data_AF-A0AAE4DM98-F1
#
_entry.id   AF-A0AAE4DM98-F1
#
_cell.length_a   1.000
_cell.length_b   1.000
_cell.length_c   1.000
_cell.angle_alpha   90.00
_cell.angle_beta   90.00
_cell.angle_gamma   90.00
#
_symmetry.space_group_name_H-M   'P 1'
#
loop_
_entity.id
_entity.type
_entity.pdbx_description
1 polymer ?
#
loop_
_entity_poly.entity_id
_entity_poly.type
_entity_poly.pdbx_seq_one_letter_code
_entity_poly.pdbx_strand_id
1 'polypeptide(L)'
;MANTITADDIREHFSQAMSAMYQQEVPQYGTLLELVADVNLAVLENNPLLHEQLVNADELARLNVERHGAIRVGTEQELSTLRRMFAIMGMYPVSYYDLSQAGVPVHSTAFRPIDDAALCRNPFRVFTSLLRLELIESETLREKARQILARRTIFTPRCLELIDLYEREGEFTDAQAREFVQEALETFRWHRHATVDRETYQALHREHRLIADVVCFPGCHINHLTPRTLDIDQVQALMPKYGIEPKVVIEGPPRREVPILLRQTSFKALEEPVRFAGEEQGTHTARFGEIEQRGVALTPKGRELYDRLLAGAGTGKDNLTHQLHLQEVFKAFPDSEMFLRRQGLAWFRYRLTPAGEAHRHAFRPGDDPQPLIERGWVVAQPIIYEDFLPVSAAGIFQSNLGNETQGRSHGNASREAFESALGCPVYDEFTLYEEAENRSKRRCGLL
;
A
#
# COMPACT_ATOMS: atom_id res chain seq x y z
N MET A 1 -10.28 -20.63 29.99
CA MET A 1 -10.42 -20.26 28.58
C MET A 1 -9.10 -19.64 28.20
N ALA A 2 -8.32 -20.26 27.32
CA ALA A 2 -7.01 -19.73 26.96
C ALA A 2 -7.20 -18.32 26.35
N ASN A 3 -6.41 -17.34 26.78
CA ASN A 3 -6.40 -16.00 26.19
C ASN A 3 -5.79 -16.08 24.79
N THR A 4 -6.61 -16.43 23.81
CA THR A 4 -6.23 -16.53 22.39
C THR A 4 -6.18 -15.12 21.80
N ILE A 5 -5.10 -14.82 21.09
CA ILE A 5 -4.87 -13.50 20.47
C ILE A 5 -5.49 -13.47 19.06
N THR A 6 -6.10 -12.36 18.68
CA THR A 6 -6.75 -12.25 17.35
C THR A 6 -5.71 -11.92 16.28
N ALA A 7 -6.00 -12.27 15.02
CA ALA A 7 -5.16 -11.89 13.88
C ALA A 7 -4.95 -10.36 13.77
N ASP A 8 -5.94 -9.57 14.18
CA ASP A 8 -5.86 -8.11 14.21
C ASP A 8 -4.87 -7.60 15.26
N ASP A 9 -4.81 -8.23 16.44
CA ASP A 9 -3.82 -7.91 17.47
C ASP A 9 -2.40 -8.25 16.97
N ILE A 10 -2.22 -9.41 16.30
CA ILE A 10 -0.93 -9.81 15.73
C ILE A 10 -0.48 -8.80 14.67
N ARG A 11 -1.38 -8.40 13.77
CA ARG A 11 -1.11 -7.40 12.72
C ARG A 11 -0.72 -6.05 13.32
N GLU A 12 -1.43 -5.62 14.36
CA GLU A 12 -1.13 -4.38 15.07
C GLU A 12 0.28 -4.42 15.68
N HIS A 13 0.62 -5.49 16.41
CA HIS A 13 1.96 -5.69 16.97
C HIS A 13 3.04 -5.73 15.88
N PHE A 14 2.78 -6.42 14.78
CA PHE A 14 3.71 -6.51 13.65
C PHE A 14 3.94 -5.15 12.98
N SER A 15 2.87 -4.38 12.71
CA SER A 15 2.96 -3.04 12.14
C SER A 15 3.76 -2.08 13.02
N GLN A 16 3.54 -2.13 14.34
CA GLN A 16 4.28 -1.32 15.31
C GLN A 16 5.75 -1.73 15.38
N ALA A 17 6.05 -3.02 15.46
CA ALA A 17 7.42 -3.54 15.49
C ALA A 17 8.18 -3.19 14.19
N MET A 18 7.50 -3.29 13.05
CA MET A 18 8.04 -2.89 11.74
C MET A 18 8.34 -1.39 11.68
N SER A 19 7.43 -0.55 12.19
CA SER A 19 7.62 0.90 12.26
C SER A 19 8.81 1.28 13.15
N ALA A 20 8.92 0.66 14.33
CA ALA A 20 10.03 0.87 15.25
C ALA A 20 11.38 0.43 14.64
N MET A 21 11.43 -0.74 13.99
CA MET A 21 12.62 -1.20 13.27
C MET A 21 12.99 -0.22 12.16
N TYR A 22 12.04 0.17 11.32
CA TYR A 22 12.31 1.05 10.18
C TYR A 22 12.75 2.45 10.63
N GLN A 23 12.20 2.98 11.74
CA GLN A 23 12.65 4.25 12.34
C GLN A 23 14.09 4.18 12.84
N GLN A 24 14.52 3.06 13.44
CA GLN A 24 15.90 2.88 13.88
C GLN A 24 16.87 2.79 12.70
N GLU A 25 16.44 2.14 11.61
CA GLU A 25 17.28 1.99 10.42
C GLU A 25 17.26 3.24 9.52
N VAL A 26 16.18 4.04 9.53
CA VAL A 26 15.99 5.23 8.69
C VAL A 26 15.49 6.41 9.54
N PRO A 27 16.39 7.21 10.14
CA PRO A 27 15.99 8.29 11.05
C PRO A 27 15.03 9.31 10.45
N GLN A 28 15.14 9.63 9.15
CA GLN A 28 14.20 10.55 8.48
C GLN A 28 12.75 10.07 8.49
N TYR A 29 12.50 8.76 8.63
CA TYR A 29 11.15 8.25 8.81
C TYR A 29 10.54 8.69 10.14
N GLY A 30 11.33 8.74 11.22
CA GLY A 30 10.88 9.28 12.50
C GLY A 30 10.49 10.76 12.38
N THR A 31 11.31 11.56 11.71
CA THR A 31 11.01 12.97 11.41
C THR A 31 9.75 13.13 10.57
N LEU A 32 9.53 12.24 9.60
CA LEU A 32 8.29 12.24 8.81
C LEU A 32 7.05 11.95 9.68
N LEU A 33 7.14 10.99 10.61
CA LEU A 33 6.02 10.68 11.51
C LEU A 33 5.63 11.88 12.39
N GLU A 34 6.62 12.61 12.91
CA GLU A 34 6.39 13.85 13.67
C GLU A 34 5.68 14.91 12.81
N LEU A 35 6.20 15.18 11.61
CA LEU A 35 5.59 16.12 10.68
C LEU A 35 4.14 15.74 10.31
N VAL A 36 3.88 14.46 10.06
CA VAL A 36 2.53 13.96 9.74
C VAL A 36 1.59 14.14 10.92
N ALA A 37 2.05 13.88 12.14
CA ALA A 37 1.25 14.11 13.34
C ALA A 37 0.88 15.59 13.50
N ASP A 38 1.85 16.50 13.32
CA ASP A 38 1.63 17.95 13.39
C ASP A 38 0.61 18.42 12.35
N VAL A 39 0.75 17.97 11.08
CA VAL A 39 -0.16 18.34 10.01
C VAL A 39 -1.56 17.77 10.22
N ASN A 40 -1.67 16.50 10.61
CA ASN A 40 -2.98 15.87 10.86
C ASN A 40 -3.71 16.59 12.00
N LEU A 41 -3.01 16.91 13.09
CA LEU A 41 -3.58 17.68 14.20
C LEU A 41 -4.08 19.05 13.73
N ALA A 42 -3.25 19.80 12.99
CA ALA A 42 -3.63 21.10 12.46
C ALA A 42 -4.84 21.04 11.51
N VAL A 43 -4.94 20.00 10.68
CA VAL A 43 -6.11 19.80 9.79
C VAL A 43 -7.38 19.56 10.62
N LEU A 44 -7.31 18.72 11.66
CA LEU A 44 -8.46 18.42 12.51
C LEU A 44 -8.90 19.62 13.35
N GLU A 45 -7.96 20.42 13.87
CA GLU A 45 -8.25 21.66 14.61
C GLU A 45 -8.92 22.72 13.73
N ASN A 46 -8.49 22.83 12.46
CA ASN A 46 -9.01 23.82 11.52
C ASN A 46 -10.26 23.34 10.75
N ASN A 47 -10.64 22.07 10.86
CA ASN A 47 -11.83 21.50 10.22
C ASN A 47 -12.66 20.63 11.20
N PRO A 48 -13.47 21.27 12.08
CA PRO A 48 -14.28 20.56 13.07
C PRO A 48 -15.27 19.57 12.46
N LEU A 49 -15.77 19.85 11.25
CA LEU A 49 -16.70 18.96 10.54
C LEU A 49 -16.00 17.65 10.15
N LEU A 50 -14.78 17.73 9.60
CA LEU A 50 -13.99 16.54 9.28
C LEU A 50 -13.64 15.74 10.53
N HIS A 51 -13.30 16.42 11.63
CA HIS A 51 -13.05 15.74 12.90
C HIS A 51 -14.28 14.96 13.39
N GLU A 52 -15.46 15.58 13.37
CA GLU A 52 -16.72 14.91 13.73
C GLU A 52 -17.02 13.72 12.80
N GLN A 53 -16.78 13.86 11.49
CA GLN A 53 -16.96 12.79 10.52
C GLN A 53 -16.07 11.57 10.82
N LEU A 54 -14.78 11.80 11.10
CA LEU A 54 -13.80 10.74 11.39
C LEU A 54 -14.07 10.05 12.74
N VAL A 55 -14.48 10.81 13.76
CA VAL A 55 -14.90 10.25 15.06
C VAL A 55 -16.14 9.36 14.87
N ASN A 56 -17.15 9.84 14.16
CA ASN A 56 -18.38 9.09 13.90
C ASN A 56 -18.20 7.88 12.96
N ALA A 57 -17.06 7.77 12.28
CA ALA A 57 -16.71 6.66 11.39
C ALA A 57 -15.76 5.64 12.05
N ASP A 58 -15.34 5.87 13.31
CA ASP A 58 -14.25 5.14 13.96
C ASP A 58 -12.93 5.17 13.15
N GLU A 59 -12.72 6.21 12.34
CA GLU A 59 -11.55 6.36 11.47
C GLU A 59 -10.41 7.16 12.11
N LEU A 60 -10.70 7.89 13.20
CA LEU A 60 -9.68 8.67 13.91
C LEU A 60 -8.65 7.76 14.60
N ALA A 61 -9.09 6.62 15.15
CA ALA A 61 -8.21 5.67 15.83
C ALA A 61 -7.19 5.04 14.86
N ARG A 62 -7.64 4.65 13.65
CA ARG A 62 -6.73 4.10 12.62
C ARG A 62 -5.73 5.11 12.10
N LEU A 63 -6.07 6.40 11.98
CA LEU A 63 -5.22 7.42 11.35
C LEU A 63 -3.79 7.45 11.93
N ASN A 64 -3.65 7.29 13.25
CA ASN A 64 -2.35 7.35 13.95
C ASN A 64 -1.47 6.10 13.74
N VAL A 65 -2.08 4.97 13.39
CA VAL A 65 -1.39 3.69 13.20
C VAL A 65 -1.34 3.25 11.74
N GLU A 66 -2.04 3.98 10.87
CA GLU A 66 -2.23 3.65 9.47
C GLU A 66 -0.92 3.79 8.68
N ARG A 67 -0.46 2.66 8.15
CA ARG A 67 0.79 2.54 7.41
C ARG A 67 0.65 1.54 6.27
N HIS A 68 1.50 1.66 5.25
CA HIS A 68 1.77 0.55 4.34
C HIS A 68 3.27 0.33 4.17
N GLY A 69 3.68 -0.92 3.98
CA GLY A 69 5.04 -1.29 3.59
C GLY A 69 5.10 -1.73 2.13
N ALA A 70 6.29 -1.70 1.53
CA ALA A 70 6.55 -2.35 0.26
C ALA A 70 7.78 -3.24 0.30
N ILE A 71 7.66 -4.44 -0.23
CA ILE A 71 8.72 -5.47 -0.27
C ILE A 71 8.81 -6.10 -1.65
N ARG A 72 9.94 -6.73 -1.93
CA ARG A 72 10.20 -7.42 -3.20
C ARG A 72 10.78 -8.79 -2.93
N VAL A 73 10.25 -9.81 -3.58
CA VAL A 73 10.74 -11.20 -3.50
C VAL A 73 11.21 -11.68 -4.86
N GLY A 74 12.11 -12.66 -4.84
CA GLY A 74 12.77 -13.18 -6.03
C GLY A 74 12.20 -14.49 -6.54
N THR A 75 11.45 -15.22 -5.71
CA THR A 75 10.94 -16.56 -6.09
C THR A 75 9.47 -16.77 -5.73
N GLU A 76 8.84 -17.69 -6.45
CA GLU A 76 7.46 -18.13 -6.21
C GLU A 76 7.30 -18.72 -4.79
N GLN A 77 8.28 -19.51 -4.33
CA GLN A 77 8.27 -20.08 -2.99
C GLN A 77 8.31 -19.01 -1.90
N GLU A 78 9.09 -17.94 -2.10
CA GLU A 78 9.12 -16.79 -1.20
C GLU A 78 7.75 -16.10 -1.14
N LEU A 79 7.11 -15.85 -2.30
CA LEU A 79 5.78 -15.24 -2.37
C LEU A 79 4.70 -16.09 -1.70
N SER A 80 4.64 -17.40 -1.99
CA SER A 80 3.67 -18.32 -1.39
C SER A 80 3.85 -18.44 0.12
N THR A 81 5.08 -18.41 0.61
CA THR A 81 5.36 -18.45 2.06
C THR A 81 4.98 -17.13 2.74
N LEU A 82 5.24 -15.98 2.11
CA LEU A 82 4.75 -14.68 2.59
C LEU A 82 3.22 -14.65 2.70
N ARG A 83 2.49 -15.23 1.73
CA ARG A 83 1.03 -15.35 1.82
C ARG A 83 0.59 -16.08 3.08
N ARG A 84 1.23 -17.21 3.42
CA ARG A 84 0.94 -17.98 4.64
C ARG A 84 1.21 -17.14 5.89
N MET A 85 2.36 -16.47 5.94
CA MET A 85 2.74 -15.60 7.04
C MET A 85 1.77 -14.42 7.22
N PHE A 86 1.35 -13.77 6.13
CA PHE A 86 0.39 -12.67 6.17
C PHE A 86 -1.03 -13.11 6.53
N ALA A 87 -1.43 -14.34 6.19
CA ALA A 87 -2.72 -14.89 6.58
C ALA A 87 -2.89 -15.01 8.11
N ILE A 88 -1.81 -15.31 8.86
CA ILE A 88 -1.80 -15.32 10.34
C ILE A 88 -2.17 -13.94 10.91
N MET A 89 -1.80 -12.89 10.19
CA MET A 89 -2.09 -11.49 10.53
C MET A 89 -3.42 -11.00 9.91
N GLY A 90 -4.25 -11.90 9.37
CA GLY A 90 -5.53 -11.54 8.75
C GLY A 90 -5.36 -10.68 7.49
N MET A 91 -4.24 -10.83 6.79
CA MET A 91 -3.91 -10.09 5.58
C MET A 91 -3.96 -11.00 4.36
N TYR A 92 -4.72 -10.60 3.35
CA TYR A 92 -5.03 -11.40 2.17
C TYR A 92 -4.54 -10.69 0.91
N PRO A 93 -4.17 -11.43 -0.16
CA PRO A 93 -3.70 -10.84 -1.41
C PRO A 93 -4.87 -10.22 -2.18
N VAL A 94 -4.90 -8.88 -2.24
CA VAL A 94 -5.93 -8.11 -2.94
C VAL A 94 -5.33 -7.42 -4.15
N SER A 95 -6.06 -7.50 -5.26
CA SER A 95 -5.73 -6.95 -6.56
C SER A 95 -4.45 -7.54 -7.19
N TYR A 96 -4.25 -7.22 -8.47
CA TYR A 96 -3.09 -7.61 -9.26
C TYR A 96 -2.52 -6.40 -10.00
N TYR A 97 -1.22 -6.20 -9.86
CA TYR A 97 -0.51 -5.07 -10.46
C TYR A 97 0.60 -5.58 -11.37
N ASP A 98 0.51 -5.28 -12.67
CA ASP A 98 1.56 -5.58 -13.64
C ASP A 98 2.41 -4.34 -13.92
N LEU A 99 3.58 -4.26 -13.28
CA LEU A 99 4.49 -3.12 -13.43
C LEU A 99 5.42 -3.28 -14.66
N SER A 100 5.36 -4.42 -15.36
CA SER A 100 6.14 -4.61 -16.59
C SER A 100 5.68 -3.69 -17.73
N GLN A 101 4.42 -3.23 -17.68
CA GLN A 101 3.88 -2.21 -18.59
C GLN A 101 4.63 -0.88 -18.50
N ALA A 102 5.30 -0.64 -17.38
CA ALA A 102 6.13 0.53 -17.15
C ALA A 102 7.63 0.19 -17.09
N GLY A 103 8.05 -0.92 -17.68
CA GLY A 103 9.46 -1.30 -17.80
C GLY A 103 10.10 -1.82 -16.51
N VAL A 104 9.33 -1.99 -15.43
CA VAL A 104 9.82 -2.57 -14.17
C VAL A 104 9.59 -4.09 -14.21
N PRO A 105 10.61 -4.94 -14.00
CA PRO A 105 10.51 -6.38 -14.24
C PRO A 105 9.80 -7.14 -13.09
N VAL A 106 8.64 -6.65 -12.64
CA VAL A 106 7.88 -7.24 -11.54
C VAL A 106 6.37 -7.21 -11.81
N HIS A 107 5.66 -8.07 -11.09
CA HIS A 107 4.22 -8.03 -10.89
C HIS A 107 3.92 -8.23 -9.40
N SER A 108 2.76 -7.78 -8.93
CA SER A 108 2.54 -7.56 -7.49
C SER A 108 1.09 -7.77 -7.06
N THR A 109 0.90 -7.89 -5.74
CA THR A 109 -0.39 -7.82 -5.03
C THR A 109 -0.22 -7.03 -3.72
N ALA A 110 -1.33 -6.65 -3.09
CA ALA A 110 -1.31 -6.04 -1.77
C ALA A 110 -1.85 -7.01 -0.72
N PHE A 111 -1.04 -7.37 0.28
CA PHE A 111 -1.55 -8.11 1.44
C PHE A 111 -2.18 -7.15 2.42
N ARG A 112 -3.48 -7.31 2.70
CA ARG A 112 -4.23 -6.43 3.62
C ARG A 112 -5.47 -7.09 4.23
N PRO A 113 -6.01 -6.54 5.32
CA PRO A 113 -7.33 -6.94 5.81
C PRO A 113 -8.42 -6.61 4.80
N ILE A 114 -9.50 -7.40 4.85
CA ILE A 114 -10.66 -7.24 3.97
C ILE A 114 -11.96 -7.00 4.72
N ASP A 115 -11.98 -7.20 6.05
CA ASP A 115 -13.15 -6.91 6.87
C ASP A 115 -13.16 -5.45 7.35
N ASP A 116 -14.37 -4.87 7.44
CA ASP A 116 -14.60 -3.50 7.89
C ASP A 116 -14.00 -3.26 9.28
N ALA A 117 -14.25 -4.14 10.26
CA ALA A 117 -13.79 -3.95 11.63
C ALA A 117 -12.26 -4.10 11.73
N ALA A 118 -11.70 -5.05 10.98
CA ALA A 118 -10.25 -5.27 10.91
C ALA A 118 -9.52 -4.04 10.32
N LEU A 119 -10.08 -3.41 9.27
CA LEU A 119 -9.57 -2.19 8.66
C LEU A 119 -9.72 -0.96 9.57
N CYS A 120 -10.87 -0.81 10.25
CA CYS A 120 -11.09 0.27 11.22
C CYS A 120 -10.12 0.18 12.41
N ARG A 121 -9.73 -1.04 12.81
CA ARG A 121 -8.78 -1.24 13.90
C ARG A 121 -7.34 -0.98 13.48
N ASN A 122 -6.86 -1.71 12.46
CA ASN A 122 -5.50 -1.57 11.97
C ASN A 122 -5.44 -1.93 10.47
N PRO A 123 -5.36 -0.93 9.58
CA PRO A 123 -5.40 -1.13 8.14
C PRO A 123 -4.01 -1.39 7.55
N PHE A 124 -3.09 -2.03 8.28
CA PHE A 124 -1.74 -2.26 7.78
C PHE A 124 -1.75 -3.08 6.49
N ARG A 125 -1.01 -2.61 5.48
CA ARG A 125 -0.92 -3.19 4.13
C ARG A 125 0.53 -3.43 3.75
N VAL A 126 0.79 -4.48 2.99
CA VAL A 126 2.13 -4.73 2.40
C VAL A 126 2.01 -4.98 0.90
N PHE A 127 2.49 -4.03 0.11
CA PHE A 127 2.64 -4.19 -1.33
C PHE A 127 3.81 -5.13 -1.62
N THR A 128 3.53 -6.28 -2.23
CA THR A 128 4.51 -7.36 -2.42
C THR A 128 4.70 -7.62 -3.90
N SER A 129 5.91 -7.36 -4.38
CA SER A 129 6.29 -7.58 -5.77
C SER A 129 7.11 -8.85 -5.94
N LEU A 130 6.80 -9.65 -6.96
CA LEU A 130 7.60 -10.80 -7.39
C LEU A 130 8.44 -10.40 -8.61
N LEU A 131 9.75 -10.64 -8.55
CA LEU A 131 10.68 -10.45 -9.65
C LEU A 131 10.41 -11.46 -10.77
N ARG A 132 10.31 -10.95 -12.00
CA ARG A 132 10.12 -11.74 -13.22
C ARG A 132 11.47 -11.95 -13.90
N LEU A 133 12.15 -13.05 -13.56
CA LEU A 133 13.48 -13.37 -14.09
C LEU A 133 13.49 -13.49 -15.62
N GLU A 134 12.38 -13.93 -16.23
CA GLU A 134 12.23 -14.03 -17.69
C GLU A 134 12.32 -12.68 -18.41
N LEU A 135 12.19 -11.55 -17.70
CA LEU A 135 12.37 -10.20 -18.22
C LEU A 135 13.82 -9.68 -18.13
N ILE A 136 14.75 -10.48 -17.60
CA ILE A 136 16.19 -10.19 -17.62
C ILE A 136 16.71 -10.55 -19.01
N GLU A 137 17.27 -9.60 -19.77
CA GLU A 137 17.63 -9.80 -21.18
C GLU A 137 18.82 -10.76 -21.35
N SER A 138 19.85 -10.58 -20.52
CA SER A 138 21.03 -11.44 -20.52
C SER A 138 20.71 -12.81 -19.91
N GLU A 139 20.71 -13.85 -20.74
CA GLU A 139 20.48 -15.24 -20.31
C GLU A 139 21.49 -15.70 -19.24
N THR A 140 22.76 -15.30 -19.38
CA THR A 140 23.81 -15.58 -18.40
C THR A 140 23.53 -14.91 -17.05
N LEU A 141 23.08 -13.64 -17.05
CA LEU A 141 22.73 -12.95 -15.81
C LEU A 141 21.45 -13.49 -15.20
N ARG A 142 20.47 -13.86 -16.03
CA ARG A 142 19.23 -14.50 -15.59
C ARG A 142 19.51 -15.80 -14.84
N GLU A 143 20.35 -16.65 -15.42
CA GLU A 143 20.74 -17.92 -14.79
C GLU A 143 21.54 -17.69 -13.50
N LYS A 144 22.44 -16.71 -13.50
CA LYS A 144 23.17 -16.32 -12.28
C LYS A 144 22.24 -15.83 -11.17
N ALA A 145 21.28 -14.97 -11.49
CA ALA A 145 20.27 -14.48 -10.56
C ALA A 145 19.43 -15.63 -9.99
N ARG A 146 18.99 -16.56 -10.84
CA ARG A 146 18.26 -17.77 -10.42
C ARG A 146 19.06 -18.61 -9.42
N GLN A 147 20.36 -18.82 -9.68
CA GLN A 147 21.23 -19.59 -8.77
C GLN A 147 21.45 -18.91 -7.43
N ILE A 148 21.59 -17.58 -7.41
CA ILE A 148 21.74 -16.82 -6.16
C ILE A 148 20.45 -16.92 -5.33
N LEU A 149 19.30 -16.68 -5.94
CA LEU A 149 18.00 -16.75 -5.29
C LEU A 149 17.68 -18.16 -4.78
N ALA A 150 18.04 -19.21 -5.53
CA ALA A 150 17.80 -20.60 -5.11
C ALA A 150 18.61 -21.04 -3.88
N ARG A 151 19.68 -20.31 -3.51
CA ARG A 151 20.56 -20.66 -2.38
C ARG A 151 20.20 -19.94 -1.08
N ARG A 152 19.37 -18.90 -1.13
CA ARG A 152 19.03 -18.13 0.07
C ARG A 152 17.79 -18.69 0.74
N THR A 153 17.63 -18.35 2.01
CA THR A 153 16.40 -18.58 2.77
C THR A 153 16.11 -17.29 3.51
N ILE A 154 15.00 -16.63 3.16
CA ILE A 154 14.65 -15.32 3.71
C ILE A 154 13.92 -15.42 5.06
N PHE A 155 13.36 -16.58 5.38
CA PHE A 155 12.65 -16.84 6.63
C PHE A 155 13.55 -17.56 7.62
N THR A 156 13.47 -17.19 8.89
CA THR A 156 14.14 -17.96 9.94
C THR A 156 13.49 -19.35 10.05
N PRO A 157 14.24 -20.39 10.46
CA PRO A 157 13.66 -21.72 10.70
C PRO A 157 12.49 -21.66 11.68
N ARG A 158 12.61 -20.82 12.72
CA ARG A 158 11.58 -20.65 13.75
C ARG A 158 10.32 -19.98 13.21
N CYS A 159 10.44 -19.01 12.30
CA CYS A 159 9.30 -18.41 11.61
C CYS A 159 8.49 -19.47 10.85
N LEU A 160 9.17 -20.35 10.11
CA LEU A 160 8.52 -21.44 9.37
C LEU A 160 7.81 -22.43 10.30
N GLU A 161 8.44 -22.83 11.41
CA GLU A 161 7.83 -23.69 12.42
C GLU A 161 6.55 -23.07 13.02
N LEU A 162 6.56 -21.76 13.28
CA LEU A 162 5.41 -21.04 13.82
C LEU A 162 4.28 -20.94 12.80
N ILE A 163 4.59 -20.75 11.51
CA ILE A 163 3.59 -20.79 10.44
C ILE A 163 2.93 -22.18 10.39
N ASP A 164 3.72 -23.26 10.37
CA ASP A 164 3.20 -24.63 10.35
C ASP A 164 2.39 -24.96 11.61
N LEU A 165 2.78 -24.42 12.77
CA LEU A 165 2.04 -24.54 14.02
C LEU A 165 0.67 -23.85 13.91
N TYR A 166 0.62 -22.61 13.41
CA TYR A 166 -0.64 -21.88 13.26
C TYR A 166 -1.60 -22.59 12.30
N GLU A 167 -1.09 -23.11 11.18
CA GLU A 167 -1.93 -23.82 10.21
C GLU A 167 -2.51 -25.12 10.78
N ARG A 168 -1.83 -25.77 11.73
CA ARG A 168 -2.32 -26.98 12.40
C ARG A 168 -3.31 -26.68 13.52
N GLU A 169 -3.02 -25.70 14.37
CA GLU A 169 -3.82 -25.42 15.58
C GLU A 169 -4.93 -24.40 15.32
N GLY A 170 -4.80 -23.55 14.30
CA GLY A 170 -5.75 -22.50 13.92
C GLY A 170 -5.68 -21.22 14.76
N GLU A 171 -4.87 -21.21 15.82
CA GLU A 171 -4.73 -20.08 16.73
C GLU A 171 -3.34 -20.01 17.38
N PHE A 172 -2.97 -18.84 17.88
CA PHE A 172 -1.80 -18.65 18.73
C PHE A 172 -2.19 -18.28 20.16
N THR A 173 -1.36 -18.70 21.10
CA THR A 173 -1.24 -18.03 22.39
C THR A 173 -0.51 -16.70 22.22
N ASP A 174 -0.75 -15.77 23.14
CA ASP A 174 -0.08 -14.47 23.19
C ASP A 174 1.48 -14.57 23.20
N ALA A 175 2.06 -15.61 23.82
CA ALA A 175 3.50 -15.85 23.79
C ALA A 175 4.00 -16.27 22.39
N GLN A 176 3.28 -17.19 21.72
CA GLN A 176 3.61 -17.64 20.36
C GLN A 176 3.47 -16.50 19.35
N ALA A 177 2.45 -15.66 19.49
CA ALA A 177 2.27 -14.50 18.62
C ALA A 177 3.39 -13.48 18.77
N ARG A 178 3.85 -13.19 19.99
CA ARG A 178 5.02 -12.32 20.20
C ARG A 178 6.28 -12.89 19.56
N GLU A 179 6.53 -14.19 19.74
CA GLU A 179 7.67 -14.88 19.12
C GLU A 179 7.59 -14.81 17.59
N PHE A 180 6.41 -15.11 17.03
CA PHE A 180 6.14 -15.02 15.59
C PHE A 180 6.42 -13.62 15.04
N VAL A 181 5.97 -12.56 15.70
CA VAL A 181 6.23 -11.19 15.25
C VAL A 181 7.73 -10.88 15.20
N GLN A 182 8.51 -11.32 16.20
CA GLN A 182 9.96 -11.10 16.19
C GLN A 182 10.65 -11.88 15.07
N GLU A 183 10.30 -13.16 14.90
CA GLU A 183 10.90 -14.02 13.86
C GLU A 183 10.50 -13.59 12.44
N ALA A 184 9.26 -13.14 12.24
CA ALA A 184 8.80 -12.57 10.98
C ALA A 184 9.53 -11.27 10.65
N LEU A 185 9.81 -10.43 11.65
CA LEU A 185 10.50 -9.14 11.47
C LEU A 185 11.92 -9.30 10.88
N GLU A 186 12.63 -10.37 11.24
CA GLU A 186 13.97 -10.66 10.69
C GLU A 186 13.98 -10.85 9.17
N THR A 187 12.84 -11.26 8.57
CA THR A 187 12.70 -11.41 7.11
C THR A 187 12.86 -10.06 6.38
N PHE A 188 12.54 -8.96 7.08
CA PHE A 188 12.41 -7.61 6.52
C PHE A 188 13.51 -6.64 6.95
N ARG A 189 14.45 -7.09 7.78
CA ARG A 189 15.52 -6.27 8.34
C ARG A 189 16.54 -5.87 7.26
N TRP A 190 17.16 -4.70 7.41
CA TRP A 190 18.28 -4.33 6.57
C TRP A 190 19.51 -5.20 6.84
N HIS A 191 20.18 -5.63 5.78
CA HIS A 191 21.51 -6.24 5.90
C HIS A 191 22.51 -5.51 5.01
N ARG A 192 23.57 -4.96 5.63
CA ARG A 192 24.65 -4.25 4.91
C ARG A 192 25.56 -5.17 4.09
N HIS A 193 25.51 -6.48 4.31
CA HIS A 193 26.35 -7.44 3.58
C HIS A 193 25.55 -8.03 2.43
N ALA A 194 26.03 -7.79 1.21
CA ALA A 194 25.50 -8.42 0.02
C ALA A 194 25.95 -9.90 -0.05
N THR A 195 25.15 -10.73 -0.70
CA THR A 195 25.40 -12.18 -0.89
C THR A 195 26.27 -12.48 -2.10
N VAL A 196 26.70 -11.44 -2.82
CA VAL A 196 27.44 -11.53 -4.09
C VAL A 196 28.69 -10.65 -4.06
N ASP A 197 29.64 -10.94 -4.95
CA ASP A 197 30.79 -10.08 -5.22
C ASP A 197 30.38 -8.78 -5.95
N ARG A 198 31.29 -7.80 -5.96
CA ARG A 198 31.03 -6.47 -6.53
C ARG A 198 30.75 -6.51 -8.03
N GLU A 199 31.44 -7.36 -8.79
CA GLU A 199 31.26 -7.46 -10.24
C GLU A 199 29.86 -7.98 -10.58
N THR A 200 29.41 -9.01 -9.87
CA THR A 200 28.06 -9.56 -9.98
C THR A 200 27.01 -8.50 -9.64
N TYR A 201 27.17 -7.80 -8.51
CA TYR A 201 26.26 -6.73 -8.13
C TYR A 201 26.18 -5.64 -9.22
N GLN A 202 27.33 -5.18 -9.72
CA GLN A 202 27.38 -4.16 -10.77
C GLN A 202 26.76 -4.63 -12.09
N ALA A 203 26.87 -5.91 -12.43
CA ALA A 203 26.23 -6.45 -13.63
C ALA A 203 24.70 -6.47 -13.49
N LEU A 204 24.17 -6.95 -12.36
CA LEU A 204 22.73 -6.95 -12.08
C LEU A 204 22.17 -5.52 -11.95
N HIS A 205 22.96 -4.61 -11.36
CA HIS A 205 22.57 -3.21 -11.18
C HIS A 205 22.46 -2.46 -12.50
N ARG A 206 23.39 -2.73 -13.45
CA ARG A 206 23.36 -2.19 -14.81
C ARG A 206 22.17 -2.71 -15.61
N GLU A 207 21.79 -3.97 -15.40
CA GLU A 207 20.61 -4.56 -16.04
C GLU A 207 19.33 -3.86 -15.57
N HIS A 208 19.16 -3.74 -14.24
CA HIS A 208 18.12 -2.92 -13.62
C HIS A 208 18.38 -2.82 -12.12
N ARG A 209 18.29 -1.63 -11.53
CA ARG A 209 18.57 -1.42 -10.09
C ARG A 209 17.72 -2.30 -9.16
N LEU A 210 16.45 -2.54 -9.54
CA LEU A 210 15.55 -3.47 -8.82
C LEU A 210 16.08 -4.90 -8.80
N ILE A 211 16.69 -5.39 -9.89
CA ILE A 211 17.22 -6.75 -9.93
C ILE A 211 18.34 -6.90 -8.89
N ALA A 212 19.26 -5.93 -8.83
CA ALA A 212 20.32 -5.95 -7.81
C ALA A 212 19.76 -5.86 -6.38
N ASP A 213 18.76 -5.01 -6.15
CA ASP A 213 18.06 -4.88 -4.85
C ASP A 213 17.42 -6.20 -4.39
N VAL A 214 16.82 -6.97 -5.31
CA VAL A 214 16.19 -8.25 -4.97
C VAL A 214 17.19 -9.38 -4.83
N VAL A 215 18.14 -9.50 -5.76
CA VAL A 215 19.00 -10.70 -5.89
C VAL A 215 20.20 -10.67 -4.96
N CYS A 216 20.77 -9.49 -4.71
CA CYS A 216 22.09 -9.36 -4.07
C CYS A 216 22.04 -9.35 -2.53
N PHE A 217 20.87 -9.41 -1.91
CA PHE A 217 20.71 -9.28 -0.46
C PHE A 217 20.11 -10.54 0.18
N PRO A 218 20.38 -10.78 1.48
CA PRO A 218 19.97 -12.00 2.17
C PRO A 218 18.45 -12.18 2.29
N GLY A 219 17.69 -11.09 2.42
CA GLY A 219 16.25 -11.08 2.67
C GLY A 219 15.48 -10.18 1.70
N CYS A 220 14.25 -9.84 2.07
CA CYS A 220 13.39 -8.90 1.33
C CYS A 220 13.12 -7.65 2.18
N HIS A 221 14.18 -6.87 2.42
CA HIS A 221 14.11 -5.67 3.25
C HIS A 221 12.99 -4.71 2.83
N ILE A 222 12.50 -3.94 3.81
CA ILE A 222 11.49 -2.90 3.57
C ILE A 222 12.07 -1.84 2.62
N ASN A 223 11.40 -1.64 1.49
CA ASN A 223 11.76 -0.58 0.53
C ASN A 223 11.40 0.80 1.10
N HIS A 224 10.16 0.91 1.56
CA HIS A 224 9.61 2.08 2.24
C HIS A 224 8.52 1.64 3.22
N LEU A 225 8.30 2.48 4.23
CA LEU A 225 7.16 2.40 5.12
C LEU A 225 6.46 3.76 5.11
N THR A 226 5.21 3.78 4.69
CA THR A 226 4.49 4.99 4.32
C THR A 226 3.41 5.29 5.35
N PRO A 227 3.46 6.43 6.07
CA PRO A 227 2.38 6.86 6.93
C PRO A 227 1.26 7.56 6.14
N ARG A 228 0.08 7.71 6.76
CA ARG A 228 -1.05 8.46 6.19
C ARG A 228 -1.11 9.89 6.70
N THR A 229 -1.24 10.85 5.80
CA THR A 229 -1.56 12.26 6.08
C THR A 229 -2.96 12.64 5.60
N LEU A 230 -3.58 13.64 6.25
CA LEU A 230 -4.83 14.26 5.83
C LEU A 230 -4.63 15.37 4.78
N ASP A 231 -3.45 16.01 4.74
CA ASP A 231 -3.09 17.01 3.73
C ASP A 231 -1.65 16.80 3.24
N ILE A 232 -1.53 16.14 2.09
CA ILE A 232 -0.23 15.86 1.47
C ILE A 232 0.45 17.11 0.91
N ASP A 233 -0.31 18.13 0.51
CA ASP A 233 0.27 19.38 -0.01
C ASP A 233 0.99 20.12 1.12
N GLN A 234 0.36 20.16 2.31
CA GLN A 234 0.94 20.77 3.49
C GLN A 234 2.17 20.00 3.98
N VAL A 235 2.13 18.65 4.00
CA VAL A 235 3.30 17.84 4.34
C VAL A 235 4.45 18.11 3.36
N GLN A 236 4.20 18.07 2.05
CA GLN A 236 5.23 18.31 1.03
C GLN A 236 5.85 19.71 1.19
N ALA A 237 5.05 20.74 1.45
CA ALA A 237 5.52 22.10 1.65
C ALA A 237 6.40 22.27 2.92
N LEU A 238 6.14 21.47 3.96
CA LEU A 238 6.87 21.52 5.23
C LEU A 238 8.10 20.61 5.26
N MET A 239 8.15 19.54 4.47
CA MET A 239 9.27 18.58 4.43
C MET A 239 10.66 19.26 4.41
N PRO A 240 10.95 20.30 3.59
CA PRO A 240 12.26 20.96 3.61
C PRO A 240 12.64 21.60 4.95
N LYS A 241 11.66 22.09 5.72
CA LYS A 241 11.89 22.67 7.07
C LYS A 241 12.28 21.59 8.09
N TYR A 242 11.91 20.34 7.82
CA TYR A 242 12.26 19.16 8.60
C TYR A 242 13.47 18.42 8.02
N GLY A 243 14.21 19.02 7.08
CA GLY A 243 15.41 18.42 6.48
C GLY A 243 15.12 17.26 5.50
N ILE A 244 13.87 17.14 5.04
CA ILE A 244 13.44 16.16 4.04
C ILE A 244 13.31 16.88 2.69
N GLU A 245 13.99 16.38 1.67
CA GLU A 245 13.85 16.91 0.30
C GLU A 245 12.82 16.08 -0.47
N PRO A 246 11.56 16.55 -0.59
CA PRO A 246 10.54 15.82 -1.35
C PRO A 246 10.87 15.83 -2.83
N LYS A 247 10.40 14.79 -3.53
CA LYS A 247 10.21 14.90 -4.96
C LYS A 247 9.19 15.98 -5.26
N VAL A 248 9.41 16.63 -6.40
CA VAL A 248 8.55 17.74 -6.82
C VAL A 248 7.14 17.24 -7.15
N VAL A 249 7.02 16.07 -7.80
CA VAL A 249 5.72 15.56 -8.27
C VAL A 249 4.96 14.81 -7.18
N ILE A 250 3.68 15.14 -7.03
CA ILE A 250 2.68 14.34 -6.31
C ILE A 250 1.93 13.50 -7.34
N GLU A 251 1.92 12.19 -7.15
CA GLU A 251 1.21 11.24 -8.00
C GLU A 251 -0.22 11.01 -7.50
N GLY A 252 -1.11 10.58 -8.40
CA GLY A 252 -2.54 10.44 -8.13
C GLY A 252 -3.36 11.59 -8.73
N PRO A 253 -4.63 11.77 -8.31
CA PRO A 253 -5.43 12.90 -8.72
C PRO A 253 -4.85 14.23 -8.18
N PRO A 254 -5.26 15.38 -8.73
CA PRO A 254 -4.90 16.67 -8.15
C PRO A 254 -5.60 16.86 -6.79
N ARG A 255 -5.29 17.97 -6.11
CA ARG A 255 -6.03 18.39 -4.91
C ARG A 255 -7.53 18.52 -5.21
N ARG A 256 -8.37 18.05 -4.28
CA ARG A 256 -9.84 17.96 -4.38
C ARG A 256 -10.49 18.17 -3.02
N GLU A 257 -11.72 18.65 -3.01
CA GLU A 257 -12.56 18.74 -1.82
C GLU A 257 -13.01 17.35 -1.34
N VAL A 258 -13.30 16.44 -2.29
CA VAL A 258 -13.54 15.02 -2.00
C VAL A 258 -12.39 14.21 -2.63
N PRO A 259 -11.34 13.89 -1.86
CA PRO A 259 -10.23 13.09 -2.35
C PRO A 259 -10.69 11.74 -2.86
N ILE A 260 -10.14 11.29 -4.00
CA ILE A 260 -10.42 9.98 -4.61
C ILE A 260 -9.14 9.15 -4.66
N LEU A 261 -9.24 7.84 -4.54
CA LEU A 261 -8.10 6.92 -4.52
C LEU A 261 -7.06 7.33 -3.47
N LEU A 262 -5.84 7.62 -3.89
CA LEU A 262 -4.81 8.20 -3.04
C LEU A 262 -3.95 9.18 -3.82
N ARG A 263 -3.31 10.08 -3.10
CA ARG A 263 -2.21 10.93 -3.56
C ARG A 263 -0.95 10.53 -2.82
N GLN A 264 0.20 10.54 -3.49
CA GLN A 264 1.46 10.11 -2.88
C GLN A 264 2.65 10.86 -3.44
N THR A 265 3.70 11.01 -2.61
CA THR A 265 5.00 11.52 -3.05
C THR A 265 6.11 10.83 -2.27
N SER A 266 7.32 10.82 -2.82
CA SER A 266 8.47 10.16 -2.20
C SER A 266 9.63 11.11 -2.01
N PHE A 267 10.59 10.70 -1.19
CA PHE A 267 11.85 11.41 -0.96
C PHE A 267 12.98 10.40 -0.82
N LYS A 268 14.20 10.84 -1.11
CA LYS A 268 15.39 10.03 -0.86
C LYS A 268 15.65 10.03 0.64
N ALA A 269 15.54 8.88 1.29
CA ALA A 269 15.74 8.80 2.73
C ALA A 269 17.22 8.54 3.08
N LEU A 270 17.84 7.52 2.49
CA LEU A 270 19.21 7.15 2.88
C LEU A 270 19.95 6.40 1.76
N GLU A 271 21.22 6.74 1.51
CA GLU A 271 22.15 5.86 0.81
C GLU A 271 22.90 5.00 1.83
N GLU A 272 22.87 3.70 1.62
CA GLU A 272 23.46 2.75 2.57
C GLU A 272 24.82 2.26 2.08
N PRO A 273 25.84 2.22 2.95
CA PRO A 273 27.09 1.54 2.64
C PRO A 273 26.84 0.03 2.57
N VAL A 274 27.30 -0.59 1.49
CA VAL A 274 27.20 -2.04 1.27
C VAL A 274 28.60 -2.66 1.22
N ARG A 275 28.71 -3.84 1.82
CA ARG A 275 29.91 -4.69 1.75
C ARG A 275 29.61 -5.89 0.86
N PHE A 276 30.41 -6.08 -0.17
CA PHE A 276 30.30 -7.22 -1.07
C PHE A 276 31.06 -8.43 -0.54
N ALA A 277 30.74 -9.63 -1.04
CA ALA A 277 31.53 -10.81 -0.77
C ALA A 277 32.98 -10.56 -1.23
N GLY A 278 33.96 -10.75 -0.32
CA GLY A 278 35.35 -10.33 -0.53
C GLY A 278 35.75 -9.01 0.12
N GLU A 279 34.88 -8.42 0.96
CA GLU A 279 35.10 -7.19 1.76
C GLU A 279 35.27 -5.89 0.96
N GLU A 280 34.99 -5.90 -0.34
CA GLU A 280 34.95 -4.68 -1.14
C GLU A 280 33.78 -3.77 -0.72
N GLN A 281 34.06 -2.47 -0.57
CA GLN A 281 33.05 -1.47 -0.19
C GLN A 281 32.35 -0.87 -1.41
N GLY A 282 31.07 -0.56 -1.27
CA GLY A 282 30.29 0.22 -2.22
C GLY A 282 29.08 0.86 -1.58
N THR A 283 28.16 1.36 -2.41
CA THR A 283 26.91 1.97 -1.96
C THR A 283 25.72 1.32 -2.66
N HIS A 284 24.60 1.29 -1.94
CA HIS A 284 23.32 0.90 -2.50
C HIS A 284 22.24 1.87 -2.06
N THR A 285 21.49 2.39 -3.03
CA THR A 285 20.33 3.23 -2.77
C THR A 285 19.08 2.34 -2.77
N ALA A 286 18.76 1.77 -1.61
CA ALA A 286 17.54 0.96 -1.42
C ALA A 286 16.36 1.77 -0.85
N ARG A 287 16.63 2.76 0.01
CA ARG A 287 15.64 3.24 0.97
C ARG A 287 15.10 4.61 0.58
N PHE A 288 13.80 4.63 0.31
CA PHE A 288 13.04 5.83 0.02
C PHE A 288 12.03 6.03 1.14
N GLY A 289 11.81 7.29 1.50
CA GLY A 289 10.65 7.65 2.28
C GLY A 289 9.50 7.94 1.35
N GLU A 290 8.29 7.64 1.79
CA GLU A 290 7.08 7.88 1.04
C GLU A 290 6.00 8.38 1.99
N ILE A 291 5.07 9.18 1.47
CA ILE A 291 3.92 9.70 2.20
C ILE A 291 2.67 9.59 1.32
N GLU A 292 1.53 9.25 1.92
CA GLU A 292 0.27 9.13 1.19
C GLU A 292 -0.90 9.85 1.87
N GLN A 293 -1.84 10.33 1.07
CA GLN A 293 -3.16 10.79 1.49
C GLN A 293 -4.21 9.92 0.79
N ARG A 294 -5.01 9.19 1.58
CA ARG A 294 -6.06 8.30 1.08
C ARG A 294 -7.43 8.99 1.05
N GLY A 295 -8.10 8.90 -0.09
CA GLY A 295 -9.45 9.35 -0.35
C GLY A 295 -10.43 8.19 -0.51
N VAL A 296 -11.54 8.43 -1.21
CA VAL A 296 -12.61 7.44 -1.40
C VAL A 296 -12.26 6.40 -2.48
N ALA A 297 -12.64 5.15 -2.24
CA ALA A 297 -12.60 4.06 -3.20
C ALA A 297 -13.58 4.30 -4.35
N LEU A 298 -13.12 4.08 -5.58
CA LEU A 298 -13.92 4.29 -6.79
C LEU A 298 -14.59 3.00 -7.25
N THR A 299 -15.76 3.13 -7.87
CA THR A 299 -16.40 2.05 -8.62
C THR A 299 -15.64 1.80 -9.92
N PRO A 300 -15.90 0.70 -10.66
CA PRO A 300 -15.33 0.52 -12.00
C PRO A 300 -15.59 1.72 -12.93
N LYS A 301 -16.79 2.31 -12.87
CA LYS A 301 -17.15 3.53 -13.62
C LYS A 301 -16.33 4.75 -13.19
N GLY A 302 -16.14 4.93 -11.88
CA GLY A 302 -15.29 5.98 -11.35
C GLY A 302 -13.84 5.82 -11.76
N ARG A 303 -13.33 4.57 -11.76
CA ARG A 303 -11.98 4.26 -12.22
C ARG A 303 -11.77 4.53 -13.70
N GLU A 304 -12.70 4.11 -14.55
CA GLU A 304 -12.62 4.38 -15.98
C GLU A 304 -12.57 5.90 -16.27
N LEU A 305 -13.36 6.70 -15.55
CA LEU A 305 -13.30 8.15 -15.65
C LEU A 305 -11.95 8.70 -15.18
N TYR A 306 -11.46 8.23 -14.02
CA TYR A 306 -10.16 8.62 -13.49
C TYR A 306 -9.03 8.32 -14.49
N ASP A 307 -8.96 7.09 -15.03
CA ASP A 307 -7.90 6.67 -15.93
C ASP A 307 -7.94 7.45 -17.25
N ARG A 308 -9.14 7.73 -17.78
CA ARG A 308 -9.33 8.56 -18.97
C ARG A 308 -8.84 10.00 -18.78
N LEU A 309 -9.15 10.60 -17.63
CA LEU A 309 -8.73 11.97 -17.31
C LEU A 309 -7.22 12.04 -17.06
N LEU A 310 -6.66 11.05 -16.35
CA LEU A 310 -5.22 10.95 -16.13
C LEU A 310 -4.45 10.80 -17.46
N ALA A 311 -4.92 9.92 -18.35
CA ALA A 311 -4.34 9.77 -19.68
C ALA A 311 -4.46 11.06 -20.51
N GLY A 312 -5.57 11.78 -20.40
CA GLY A 312 -5.79 13.06 -21.07
C GLY A 312 -4.88 14.20 -20.59
N ALA A 313 -4.47 14.17 -19.32
CA ALA A 313 -3.55 15.14 -18.75
C ALA A 313 -2.08 14.89 -19.15
N GLY A 314 -1.73 13.65 -19.52
CA GLY A 314 -0.37 13.28 -19.90
C GLY A 314 0.66 13.47 -18.78
N THR A 315 1.95 13.52 -19.14
CA THR A 315 3.06 13.74 -18.22
C THR A 315 3.63 15.15 -18.37
N GLY A 316 3.70 15.92 -17.29
CA GLY A 316 4.35 17.23 -17.29
C GLY A 316 5.85 17.16 -17.01
N LYS A 317 6.62 18.14 -17.49
CA LYS A 317 8.07 18.26 -17.23
C LYS A 317 8.39 18.93 -15.89
N ASP A 318 7.48 19.75 -15.38
CA ASP A 318 7.56 20.44 -14.09
C ASP A 318 6.27 20.23 -13.30
N ASN A 319 6.38 20.15 -11.97
CA ASN A 319 5.23 19.82 -11.12
C ASN A 319 4.15 20.90 -11.15
N LEU A 320 4.52 22.18 -11.16
CA LEU A 320 3.54 23.26 -11.07
C LEU A 320 2.63 23.26 -12.30
N THR A 321 3.20 23.23 -13.50
CA THR A 321 2.43 23.19 -14.75
C THR A 321 1.67 21.88 -14.87
N HIS A 322 2.28 20.75 -14.46
CA HIS A 322 1.61 19.46 -14.45
C HIS A 322 0.37 19.46 -13.55
N GLN A 323 0.49 19.92 -12.30
CA GLN A 323 -0.61 19.96 -11.35
C GLN A 323 -1.71 20.93 -11.78
N LEU A 324 -1.36 22.11 -12.34
CA LEU A 324 -2.35 23.05 -12.89
C LEU A 324 -3.13 22.44 -14.06
N HIS A 325 -2.44 21.75 -14.97
CA HIS A 325 -3.10 21.07 -16.08
C HIS A 325 -3.95 19.90 -15.59
N LEU A 326 -3.43 19.11 -14.64
CA LEU A 326 -4.14 18.00 -14.02
C LEU A 326 -5.42 18.49 -13.33
N GLN A 327 -5.35 19.60 -12.59
CA GLN A 327 -6.53 20.26 -11.99
C GLN A 327 -7.57 20.65 -13.04
N GLU A 328 -7.14 21.25 -14.16
CA GLU A 328 -8.06 21.65 -15.23
C GLU A 328 -8.79 20.44 -15.84
N VAL A 329 -8.05 19.38 -16.17
CA VAL A 329 -8.61 18.15 -16.75
C VAL A 329 -9.57 17.46 -15.76
N PHE A 330 -9.21 17.43 -14.47
CA PHE A 330 -10.02 16.79 -13.43
C PHE A 330 -11.26 17.57 -12.99
N LYS A 331 -11.50 18.79 -13.50
CA LYS A 331 -12.81 19.46 -13.34
C LYS A 331 -13.97 18.62 -13.89
N ALA A 332 -13.69 17.74 -14.84
CA ALA A 332 -14.66 16.78 -15.37
C ALA A 332 -15.05 15.67 -14.36
N PHE A 333 -14.29 15.50 -13.27
CA PHE A 333 -14.60 14.54 -12.21
C PHE A 333 -15.38 15.25 -11.07
N PRO A 334 -16.63 14.86 -10.77
CA PRO A 334 -17.47 15.55 -9.79
C PRO A 334 -16.83 15.63 -8.40
N ASP A 335 -16.72 16.83 -7.82
CA ASP A 335 -16.06 17.07 -6.53
C ASP A 335 -17.06 17.30 -5.39
N SER A 336 -18.12 16.49 -5.36
CA SER A 336 -19.07 16.45 -4.25
C SER A 336 -19.54 15.03 -3.99
N GLU A 337 -19.65 14.65 -2.72
CA GLU A 337 -20.11 13.31 -2.32
C GLU A 337 -21.48 12.97 -2.89
N MET A 338 -22.37 13.97 -2.98
CA MET A 338 -23.71 13.81 -3.56
C MET A 338 -23.62 13.38 -5.03
N PHE A 339 -22.79 14.06 -5.85
CA PHE A 339 -22.67 13.72 -7.26
C PHE A 339 -21.90 12.41 -7.47
N LEU A 340 -20.87 12.15 -6.67
CA LEU A 340 -20.15 10.87 -6.69
C LEU A 340 -21.09 9.69 -6.44
N ARG A 341 -21.95 9.79 -5.43
CA ARG A 341 -22.95 8.76 -5.11
C ARG A 341 -24.01 8.63 -6.20
N ARG A 342 -24.67 9.74 -6.59
CA ARG A 342 -25.74 9.71 -7.60
C ARG A 342 -25.28 9.19 -8.96
N GLN A 343 -24.02 9.45 -9.33
CA GLN A 343 -23.45 8.98 -10.59
C GLN A 343 -22.81 7.58 -10.48
N GLY A 344 -22.77 6.99 -9.28
CA GLY A 344 -22.17 5.67 -9.03
C GLY A 344 -20.67 5.66 -9.32
N LEU A 345 -19.94 6.72 -8.93
CA LEU A 345 -18.50 6.87 -9.19
C LEU A 345 -17.64 6.42 -8.01
N ALA A 346 -18.16 6.46 -6.79
CA ALA A 346 -17.44 6.07 -5.58
C ALA A 346 -18.31 5.23 -4.66
N TRP A 347 -17.66 4.45 -3.79
CA TRP A 347 -18.32 3.59 -2.82
C TRP A 347 -18.57 4.30 -1.49
N PHE A 348 -19.73 4.07 -0.89
CA PHE A 348 -20.16 4.69 0.35
C PHE A 348 -20.66 3.67 1.38
N ARG A 349 -20.36 3.92 2.65
CA ARG A 349 -20.92 3.22 3.79
C ARG A 349 -22.11 3.99 4.32
N TYR A 350 -23.25 3.32 4.43
CA TYR A 350 -24.50 3.89 4.92
C TYR A 350 -24.72 3.51 6.39
N ARG A 351 -25.14 4.48 7.20
CA ARG A 351 -25.57 4.28 8.58
C ARG A 351 -26.85 5.05 8.87
N LEU A 352 -27.71 4.49 9.73
CA LEU A 352 -28.85 5.22 10.27
C LEU A 352 -28.38 6.18 11.35
N THR A 353 -28.94 7.39 11.36
CA THR A 353 -28.80 8.29 12.50
C THR A 353 -29.78 7.87 13.61
N PRO A 354 -29.64 8.40 14.84
CA PRO A 354 -30.66 8.19 15.87
C PRO A 354 -32.08 8.59 15.40
N ALA A 355 -32.20 9.64 14.60
CA ALA A 355 -33.46 10.05 13.99
C ALA A 355 -33.94 9.04 12.93
N GLY A 356 -33.05 8.51 12.10
CA GLY A 356 -33.38 7.47 11.12
C GLY A 356 -33.84 6.17 11.77
N GLU A 357 -33.25 5.79 12.91
CA GLU A 357 -33.66 4.59 13.63
C GLU A 357 -35.10 4.66 14.14
N ALA A 358 -35.54 5.82 14.64
CA ALA A 358 -36.94 6.03 15.01
C ALA A 358 -37.91 5.90 13.82
N HIS A 359 -37.42 6.09 12.59
CA HIS A 359 -38.20 6.05 11.35
C HIS A 359 -37.92 4.80 10.51
N ARG A 360 -37.24 3.77 11.03
CA ARG A 360 -36.80 2.59 10.26
C ARG A 360 -37.91 1.89 9.48
N HIS A 361 -39.15 1.93 9.99
CA HIS A 361 -40.34 1.38 9.34
C HIS A 361 -40.72 2.07 8.01
N ALA A 362 -40.23 3.29 7.78
CA ALA A 362 -40.46 4.09 6.57
C ALA A 362 -39.54 3.73 5.40
N PHE A 363 -38.52 2.90 5.63
CA PHE A 363 -37.52 2.51 4.64
C PHE A 363 -38.00 1.27 3.88
N ARG A 364 -37.68 1.21 2.60
CA ARG A 364 -37.92 0.05 1.74
C ARG A 364 -36.65 -0.34 0.99
N PRO A 365 -36.42 -1.64 0.74
CA PRO A 365 -35.35 -2.08 -0.14
C PRO A 365 -35.48 -1.42 -1.52
N GLY A 366 -34.38 -0.87 -2.03
CA GLY A 366 -34.33 -0.15 -3.30
C GLY A 366 -34.67 1.35 -3.22
N ASP A 367 -35.01 1.89 -2.04
CA ASP A 367 -35.18 3.34 -1.86
C ASP A 367 -33.89 4.10 -2.25
N ASP A 368 -34.04 5.24 -2.91
CA ASP A 368 -32.94 6.18 -3.11
C ASP A 368 -32.47 6.69 -1.73
N PRO A 369 -31.20 6.49 -1.34
CA PRO A 369 -30.71 7.00 -0.07
C PRO A 369 -30.69 8.53 0.00
N GLN A 370 -30.71 9.25 -1.12
CA GLN A 370 -30.52 10.69 -1.14
C GLN A 370 -31.60 11.49 -0.37
N PRO A 371 -32.93 11.28 -0.59
CA PRO A 371 -33.95 11.92 0.25
C PRO A 371 -33.83 11.59 1.74
N LEU A 372 -33.34 10.40 2.08
CA LEU A 372 -33.15 9.97 3.48
C LEU A 372 -31.94 10.66 4.12
N ILE A 373 -30.90 10.94 3.33
CA ILE A 373 -29.75 11.74 3.73
C ILE A 373 -30.15 13.20 3.94
N GLU A 374 -30.94 13.79 3.03
CA GLU A 374 -31.43 15.17 3.14
C GLU A 374 -32.33 15.38 4.38
N ARG A 375 -33.07 14.36 4.79
CA ARG A 375 -33.85 14.35 6.05
C ARG A 375 -33.00 14.15 7.31
N GLY A 376 -31.71 13.85 7.16
CA GLY A 376 -30.82 13.51 8.28
C GLY A 376 -31.11 12.15 8.91
N TRP A 377 -31.78 11.24 8.20
CA TRP A 377 -32.11 9.89 8.68
C TRP A 377 -31.00 8.89 8.35
N VAL A 378 -30.30 9.10 7.24
CA VAL A 378 -29.16 8.29 6.80
C VAL A 378 -27.95 9.20 6.68
N VAL A 379 -26.77 8.67 7.01
CA VAL A 379 -25.50 9.28 6.63
C VAL A 379 -24.80 8.32 5.67
N ALA A 380 -24.28 8.86 4.56
CA ALA A 380 -23.40 8.16 3.64
C ALA A 380 -21.98 8.66 3.87
N GLN A 381 -21.08 7.78 4.30
CA GLN A 381 -19.66 8.07 4.50
C GLN A 381 -18.86 7.49 3.34
N PRO A 382 -17.93 8.22 2.73
CA PRO A 382 -17.05 7.67 1.69
C PRO A 382 -16.26 6.48 2.23
N ILE A 383 -16.21 5.35 1.50
CA ILE A 383 -15.35 4.22 1.89
C ILE A 383 -13.90 4.55 1.50
N ILE A 384 -12.98 4.56 2.47
CA ILE A 384 -11.55 4.82 2.21
C ILE A 384 -10.99 3.80 1.21
N TYR A 385 -10.17 4.28 0.28
CA TYR A 385 -9.40 3.44 -0.62
C TYR A 385 -8.23 2.77 0.12
N GLU A 386 -8.26 1.45 0.21
CA GLU A 386 -7.29 0.60 0.92
C GLU A 386 -6.20 0.03 0.00
N ASP A 387 -6.32 0.22 -1.31
CA ASP A 387 -5.43 -0.37 -2.32
C ASP A 387 -4.42 0.67 -2.86
N PHE A 388 -3.78 0.37 -3.99
CA PHE A 388 -2.70 1.16 -4.57
C PHE A 388 -3.04 1.67 -5.96
N LEU A 389 -2.33 2.69 -6.43
CA LEU A 389 -2.52 3.21 -7.79
C LEU A 389 -1.86 2.25 -8.81
N PRO A 390 -2.58 1.78 -9.86
CA PRO A 390 -2.06 0.79 -10.80
C PRO A 390 -0.89 1.29 -11.66
N VAL A 391 -0.90 2.57 -12.08
CA VAL A 391 0.13 3.17 -12.97
C VAL A 391 1.18 3.99 -12.20
N SER A 392 0.81 4.54 -11.04
CA SER A 392 1.69 5.41 -10.25
C SER A 392 2.69 4.65 -9.36
N ALA A 393 2.40 3.39 -8.97
CA ALA A 393 3.44 2.54 -8.39
C ALA A 393 4.64 2.46 -9.34
N ALA A 394 4.43 2.37 -10.66
CA ALA A 394 5.54 2.39 -11.58
C ALA A 394 6.25 3.76 -11.69
N GLY A 395 5.56 4.88 -11.61
CA GLY A 395 6.16 6.22 -11.60
C GLY A 395 7.07 6.45 -10.40
N ILE A 396 6.61 6.06 -9.21
CA ILE A 396 7.42 6.05 -7.98
C ILE A 396 8.58 5.07 -8.11
N PHE A 397 8.35 3.86 -8.61
CA PHE A 397 9.41 2.85 -8.78
C PHE A 397 10.46 3.31 -9.80
N GLN A 398 10.07 3.84 -10.96
CA GLN A 398 10.96 4.40 -11.97
C GLN A 398 11.77 5.57 -11.38
N SER A 399 11.09 6.52 -10.75
CA SER A 399 11.75 7.72 -10.22
C SER A 399 12.60 7.46 -8.98
N ASN A 400 12.28 6.45 -8.16
CA ASN A 400 13.15 5.95 -7.08
C ASN A 400 14.39 5.23 -7.67
N LEU A 401 14.24 4.54 -8.79
CA LEU A 401 15.31 3.79 -9.44
C LEU A 401 16.06 4.63 -10.51
N GLY A 402 15.75 5.91 -10.69
CA GLY A 402 16.43 6.80 -11.64
C GLY A 402 15.87 6.71 -13.07
N ASN A 403 15.89 7.84 -13.78
CA ASN A 403 15.20 8.08 -15.06
C ASN A 403 15.72 7.30 -16.28
N GLU A 404 16.58 6.29 -16.12
CA GLU A 404 17.14 5.54 -17.24
C GLU A 404 16.43 4.20 -17.40
N THR A 405 15.43 4.13 -18.28
CA THR A 405 15.02 2.84 -18.86
C THR A 405 14.79 2.96 -20.36
N GLN A 406 15.44 2.06 -21.09
CA GLN A 406 15.14 1.74 -22.49
C GLN A 406 13.79 1.02 -22.52
N GLY A 407 12.94 1.34 -23.51
CA GLY A 407 11.63 0.71 -23.67
C GLY A 407 11.77 -0.81 -23.87
N ARG A 408 11.50 -1.59 -22.82
CA ARG A 408 11.50 -3.05 -22.90
C ARG A 408 10.21 -3.55 -23.54
N SER A 409 10.33 -4.54 -24.43
CA SER A 409 9.17 -5.11 -25.12
C SER A 409 8.25 -5.82 -24.13
N HIS A 410 6.95 -5.53 -24.25
CA HIS A 410 5.86 -6.09 -23.47
C HIS A 410 5.97 -7.62 -23.28
N GLY A 411 6.30 -8.06 -22.07
CA GLY A 411 6.07 -9.45 -21.70
C GLY A 411 4.59 -9.63 -21.38
N ASN A 412 3.94 -10.65 -21.95
CA ASN A 412 2.58 -11.05 -21.54
C ASN A 412 2.63 -11.45 -20.06
N ALA A 413 2.32 -10.54 -19.15
CA ALA A 413 2.15 -10.84 -17.74
C ALA A 413 0.80 -11.56 -17.59
N SER A 414 0.81 -12.85 -17.28
CA SER A 414 -0.45 -13.53 -16.93
C SER A 414 -0.65 -13.41 -15.42
N ARG A 415 -1.77 -12.77 -15.03
CA ARG A 415 -2.33 -12.86 -13.67
C ARG A 415 -2.34 -14.33 -13.20
N GLU A 416 -2.62 -15.26 -14.10
CA GLU A 416 -2.57 -16.70 -13.86
C GLU A 416 -1.20 -17.20 -13.37
N ALA A 417 -0.09 -16.76 -13.97
CA ALA A 417 1.25 -17.16 -13.50
C ALA A 417 1.53 -16.60 -12.10
N PHE A 418 1.10 -15.36 -11.82
CA PHE A 418 1.23 -14.78 -10.49
C PHE A 418 0.38 -15.52 -9.45
N GLU A 419 -0.88 -15.83 -9.75
CA GLU A 419 -1.78 -16.56 -8.85
C GLU A 419 -1.30 -18.01 -8.62
N SER A 420 -0.70 -18.63 -9.64
CA SER A 420 -0.02 -19.94 -9.50
C SER A 420 1.19 -19.85 -8.56
N ALA A 421 2.05 -18.85 -8.72
CA ALA A 421 3.20 -18.60 -7.86
C ALA A 421 2.78 -18.28 -6.41
N LEU A 422 1.69 -17.51 -6.26
CA LEU A 422 1.10 -17.14 -4.97
C LEU A 422 0.45 -18.34 -4.27
N GLY A 423 -0.10 -19.29 -5.04
CA GLY A 423 -0.80 -20.47 -4.55
C GLY A 423 -2.30 -20.26 -4.33
N CYS A 424 -2.86 -19.11 -4.70
CA CYS A 424 -4.29 -18.82 -4.70
C CYS A 424 -4.63 -17.64 -5.64
N PRO A 425 -5.91 -17.48 -6.03
CA PRO A 425 -6.35 -16.26 -6.70
C PRO A 425 -6.18 -15.04 -5.81
N VAL A 426 -5.99 -13.87 -6.42
CA VAL A 426 -6.10 -12.59 -5.70
C VAL A 426 -7.56 -12.15 -5.60
N TYR A 427 -7.93 -11.50 -4.50
CA TYR A 427 -9.26 -10.90 -4.36
C TYR A 427 -9.42 -9.72 -5.32
N ASP A 428 -10.62 -9.55 -5.87
CA ASP A 428 -11.01 -8.34 -6.60
C ASP A 428 -11.41 -7.24 -5.61
N GLU A 429 -10.68 -6.13 -5.60
CA GLU A 429 -10.95 -5.00 -4.72
C GLU A 429 -12.34 -4.40 -4.94
N PHE A 430 -12.85 -4.36 -6.18
CA PHE A 430 -14.15 -3.78 -6.47
C PHE A 430 -15.27 -4.58 -5.83
N THR A 431 -15.16 -5.91 -5.87
CA THR A 431 -16.11 -6.80 -5.18
C THR A 431 -16.08 -6.55 -3.68
N LEU A 432 -14.90 -6.40 -3.07
CA LEU A 432 -14.79 -6.12 -1.63
C LEU A 432 -15.45 -4.79 -1.25
N TYR A 433 -15.25 -3.72 -2.02
CA TYR A 433 -15.90 -2.43 -1.77
C TYR A 433 -17.40 -2.48 -1.99
N GLU A 434 -17.86 -3.17 -3.04
CA GLU A 434 -19.28 -3.39 -3.31
C GLU A 434 -19.95 -4.16 -2.16
N GLU A 435 -19.31 -5.22 -1.66
CA GLU A 435 -19.78 -5.99 -0.52
C GLU A 435 -19.88 -5.15 0.75
N ALA A 436 -18.89 -4.28 1.02
CA ALA A 436 -18.89 -3.36 2.15
C ALA A 436 -20.04 -2.34 2.06
N GLU A 437 -20.23 -1.73 0.89
CA GLU A 437 -21.37 -0.84 0.64
C GLU A 437 -22.70 -1.59 0.83
N ASN A 438 -22.87 -2.75 0.20
CA ASN A 438 -24.09 -3.54 0.27
C ASN A 438 -24.41 -4.05 1.68
N ARG A 439 -23.38 -4.45 2.45
CA ARG A 439 -23.52 -4.82 3.86
C ARG A 439 -24.05 -3.63 4.67
N SER A 440 -23.55 -2.42 4.40
CA SER A 440 -24.02 -1.21 5.07
C SER A 440 -25.46 -0.84 4.69
N LYS A 441 -25.83 -0.96 3.40
CA LYS A 441 -27.20 -0.74 2.92
C LYS A 441 -28.20 -1.72 3.55
N ARG A 442 -27.85 -3.01 3.63
CA ARG A 442 -28.67 -4.04 4.30
C ARG A 442 -28.93 -3.69 5.77
N ARG A 443 -27.90 -3.25 6.50
CA ARG A 443 -28.07 -2.78 7.90
C ARG A 443 -29.05 -1.61 8.00
N CYS A 444 -29.11 -0.74 7.00
CA CYS A 444 -30.05 0.38 6.93
C CYS A 444 -31.44 0.01 6.37
N GLY A 445 -31.66 -1.23 5.91
CA GLY A 445 -32.92 -1.64 5.26
C GLY A 445 -33.09 -1.13 3.83
N LEU A 446 -31.99 -0.72 3.18
CA LEU A 446 -31.97 -0.17 1.81
C LEU A 446 -31.75 -1.24 0.73
N LEU A 447 -31.31 -2.45 1.12
CA LEU A 447 -31.05 -3.57 0.22
C LEU A 447 -31.63 -4.86 0.80
#